data_AF-A0A4Z2D283-F1
#
_entry.id   AF-A0A4Z2D283-F1
#
_cell.length_a   1.000
_cell.length_b   1.000
_cell.length_c   1.000
_cell.angle_alpha   90.00
_cell.angle_beta   90.00
_cell.angle_gamma   90.00
#
_symmetry.space_group_name_H-M   'P 1'
#
loop_
_entity.id
_entity.type
_entity.pdbx_description
1 polymer ?
#
loop_
_entity_poly.entity_id
_entity_poly.type
_entity_poly.pdbx_seq_one_letter_code
_entity_poly.pdbx_strand_id
1 'polypeptide(L)'
;MSMQEFSDNLSTLSYMSRHRIPTWIYDSKNKTLFGRTLCSWTLCILFYLIYYACLATFFTCLLWLVLYCNVPENQPARTGMQSLLDFKPGLGFRPLLDVQKSLISYSSGDSQTYLPYTQNMDAYLDTYIQVNAKPDSQFASCEGKQGETKDVDKVCKFPLEKLGPCTSRDNFGYSKGSPCVLLKVNKVFGWMPSINNPSASNDILVSCSGQVSLLDVTKIRLLFLD
;
A
#
# COMPACT_ATOMS: atom_id res chain seq x y z
N MET A 1 75.65 -16.20 5.35
CA MET A 1 74.44 -16.50 4.55
C MET A 1 74.87 -16.50 3.09
N SER A 2 75.05 -17.68 2.51
CA SER A 2 75.69 -17.85 1.20
C SER A 2 74.69 -17.58 0.06
N MET A 3 75.19 -17.14 -1.11
CA MET A 3 74.33 -16.91 -2.28
C MET A 3 73.59 -18.18 -2.75
N GLN A 4 74.08 -19.37 -2.40
CA GLN A 4 73.36 -20.63 -2.61
C GLN A 4 72.02 -20.67 -1.85
N GLU A 5 71.99 -20.29 -0.57
CA GLU A 5 70.75 -20.30 0.25
C GLU A 5 69.67 -19.37 -0.31
N PHE A 6 70.07 -18.23 -0.90
CA PHE A 6 69.13 -17.29 -1.51
C PHE A 6 68.58 -17.83 -2.84
N SER A 7 69.43 -18.50 -3.63
CA SER A 7 69.02 -19.20 -4.85
C SER A 7 68.06 -20.36 -4.57
N ASP A 8 68.27 -21.09 -3.47
CA ASP A 8 67.42 -22.22 -3.07
C ASP A 8 66.05 -21.77 -2.52
N ASN A 9 65.99 -20.60 -1.89
CA ASN A 9 64.73 -19.98 -1.47
C ASN A 9 63.94 -19.36 -2.64
N LEU A 10 64.64 -18.85 -3.67
CA LEU A 10 64.00 -18.37 -4.89
C LEU A 10 63.50 -19.51 -5.77
N SER A 11 64.23 -20.63 -5.84
CA SER A 11 63.81 -21.81 -6.59
C SER A 11 62.57 -22.47 -5.96
N THR A 12 62.48 -22.53 -4.63
CA THR A 12 61.28 -23.00 -3.91
C THR A 12 60.06 -22.09 -4.07
N LEU A 13 60.22 -20.77 -4.11
CA LEU A 13 59.12 -19.84 -4.41
C LEU A 13 58.68 -19.92 -5.88
N SER A 14 59.60 -20.21 -6.80
CA SER A 14 59.29 -20.36 -8.23
C SER A 14 58.60 -21.70 -8.58
N TYR A 15 58.73 -22.73 -7.73
CA TYR A 15 58.03 -24.02 -7.86
C TYR A 15 56.56 -23.97 -7.42
N MET A 16 56.09 -22.87 -6.83
CA MET A 16 54.67 -22.63 -6.53
C MET A 16 53.92 -22.39 -7.85
N SER A 17 53.65 -23.49 -8.56
CA SER A 17 52.78 -23.59 -9.72
C SER A 17 51.55 -22.72 -9.50
N ARG A 18 51.28 -21.87 -10.49
CA ARG A 18 50.10 -21.01 -10.58
C ARG A 18 48.84 -21.89 -10.61
N HIS A 19 48.40 -22.38 -9.46
CA HIS A 19 47.09 -22.97 -9.32
C HIS A 19 46.06 -21.87 -9.57
N ARG A 20 45.25 -22.04 -10.62
CA ARG A 20 44.15 -21.13 -11.01
C ARG A 20 43.11 -20.96 -9.88
N ILE A 21 43.15 -21.83 -8.86
CA ILE A 21 42.36 -21.77 -7.63
C ILE A 21 43.35 -21.85 -6.47
N PRO A 22 43.39 -20.88 -5.55
CA PRO A 22 44.33 -20.91 -4.45
C PRO A 22 44.06 -22.10 -3.52
N THR A 23 45.13 -22.68 -2.96
CA THR A 23 45.12 -23.93 -2.18
C THR A 23 44.22 -23.91 -0.93
N TRP A 24 43.86 -22.72 -0.42
CA TRP A 24 42.90 -22.57 0.68
C TRP A 24 41.44 -22.81 0.28
N ILE A 25 41.11 -22.68 -1.01
CA ILE A 25 39.75 -22.95 -1.54
C ILE A 25 39.59 -24.43 -1.82
N TYR A 26 40.54 -25.03 -2.54
CA TYR A 26 40.47 -26.42 -2.96
C TYR A 26 41.85 -27.06 -2.97
N ASP A 27 42.02 -28.11 -2.19
CA ASP A 27 43.21 -28.96 -2.23
C ASP A 27 42.91 -30.22 -3.06
N SER A 28 43.44 -30.25 -4.28
CA SER A 28 43.28 -31.36 -5.22
C SER A 28 43.92 -32.67 -4.75
N LYS A 29 44.88 -32.64 -3.82
CA LYS A 29 45.56 -33.86 -3.32
C LYS A 29 44.69 -34.58 -2.30
N ASN A 30 44.07 -33.83 -1.40
CA ASN A 30 43.23 -34.37 -0.34
C ASN A 30 41.72 -34.32 -0.66
N LYS A 31 41.34 -33.78 -1.83
CA LYS A 31 39.95 -33.52 -2.24
C LYS A 31 39.16 -32.76 -1.16
N THR A 32 39.79 -31.75 -0.54
CA THR A 32 39.17 -30.92 0.50
C THR A 32 38.80 -29.55 -0.07
N LEU A 33 37.62 -29.07 0.31
CA LEU A 33 37.09 -27.74 0.01
C LEU A 33 37.04 -26.96 1.33
N PHE A 34 37.63 -25.76 1.38
CA PHE A 34 37.68 -24.93 2.61
C PHE A 34 38.11 -25.72 3.87
N GLY A 35 39.10 -26.60 3.74
CA GLY A 35 39.64 -27.38 4.86
C GLY A 35 38.79 -28.55 5.36
N ARG A 36 37.69 -28.93 4.67
CA ARG A 36 36.89 -30.13 4.98
C ARG A 36 36.70 -31.01 3.74
N THR A 37 36.50 -32.32 3.95
CA THR A 37 36.17 -33.24 2.86
C THR A 37 34.76 -32.96 2.32
N LEU A 38 34.53 -33.23 1.03
CA LEU A 38 33.20 -33.08 0.41
C LEU A 38 32.09 -33.84 1.17
N CYS A 39 32.42 -35.02 1.70
CA CYS A 39 31.51 -35.83 2.52
C CYS A 39 31.12 -35.13 3.85
N SER A 40 32.07 -34.45 4.50
CA SER A 40 31.77 -33.66 5.70
C SER A 40 30.91 -32.44 5.38
N TRP A 41 31.16 -31.78 4.25
CA TRP A 41 30.35 -30.65 3.78
C TRP A 41 28.90 -31.04 3.50
N THR A 42 28.65 -32.14 2.78
CA THR A 42 27.30 -32.61 2.51
C THR A 42 26.55 -32.94 3.79
N LEU A 43 27.23 -33.55 4.77
CA LEU A 43 26.64 -33.88 6.07
C LEU A 43 26.32 -32.64 6.90
N CYS A 44 27.21 -31.62 6.90
CA CYS A 44 26.93 -30.33 7.54
C CYS A 44 25.75 -29.59 6.87
N ILE A 45 25.72 -29.53 5.54
CA ILE A 45 24.64 -28.86 4.80
C ILE A 45 23.32 -29.58 5.05
N LEU A 46 23.29 -30.92 4.98
CA LEU A 46 22.09 -31.71 5.24
C LEU A 46 21.57 -31.49 6.67
N PHE A 47 22.47 -31.47 7.66
CA PHE A 47 22.12 -31.15 9.04
C PHE A 47 21.46 -29.78 9.16
N TYR A 48 22.07 -28.72 8.61
CA TYR A 48 21.49 -27.38 8.66
C TYR A 48 20.18 -27.28 7.90
N LEU A 49 20.05 -27.96 6.77
CA LEU A 49 18.82 -27.96 5.97
C LEU A 49 17.66 -28.56 6.78
N ILE A 50 17.87 -29.72 7.40
CA ILE A 50 16.85 -30.37 8.25
C ILE A 50 16.56 -29.51 9.49
N TYR A 51 17.60 -29.01 10.16
CA TYR A 51 17.46 -28.16 11.34
C TYR A 51 16.64 -26.90 11.06
N TYR A 52 16.99 -26.15 10.00
CA TYR A 52 16.26 -24.94 9.61
C TYR A 52 14.86 -25.25 9.08
N ALA A 53 14.65 -26.40 8.43
CA ALA A 53 13.30 -26.83 8.05
C ALA A 53 12.42 -27.07 9.28
N CYS A 54 12.93 -27.75 10.30
CA CYS A 54 12.22 -27.95 11.57
C CYS A 54 11.95 -26.64 12.31
N LEU A 55 12.91 -25.71 12.33
CA LEU A 55 12.70 -24.38 12.93
C LEU A 55 11.65 -23.57 12.17
N ALA A 56 11.70 -23.58 10.83
CA ALA A 56 10.74 -22.86 10.01
C ALA A 56 9.33 -23.40 10.21
N THR A 57 9.12 -24.71 10.22
CA THR A 57 7.81 -25.31 10.45
C THR A 57 7.29 -25.05 11.87
N PHE A 58 8.16 -25.08 12.87
CA PHE A 58 7.79 -24.70 14.23
C PHE A 58 7.34 -23.24 14.31
N PHE A 59 8.11 -22.31 13.73
CA PHE A 59 7.79 -20.89 13.74
C PHE A 59 6.51 -20.58 12.96
N THR A 60 6.31 -21.17 11.79
CA THR A 60 5.08 -20.97 11.00
C THR A 60 3.85 -21.55 11.70
N CYS A 61 3.98 -22.72 12.34
CA CYS A 61 2.91 -23.31 13.15
C CYS A 61 2.54 -22.42 14.33
N LEU A 62 3.52 -21.89 15.06
CA LEU A 62 3.29 -20.94 16.16
C LEU A 62 2.60 -19.67 15.67
N LEU A 63 3.08 -19.06 14.58
CA LEU A 63 2.45 -17.87 14.01
C LEU A 63 1.01 -18.15 13.57
N TRP A 64 0.78 -19.27 12.88
CA TRP A 64 -0.57 -19.66 12.44
C TRP A 64 -1.52 -19.83 13.63
N LEU A 65 -1.10 -20.53 14.68
CA LEU A 65 -1.90 -20.72 15.88
C LEU A 65 -2.21 -19.39 16.57
N VAL A 66 -1.21 -18.52 16.75
CA VAL A 66 -1.41 -17.20 17.36
C VAL A 66 -2.37 -16.35 16.54
N LEU A 67 -2.22 -16.29 15.21
CA LEU A 67 -3.11 -15.51 14.36
C LEU A 67 -4.53 -16.07 14.36
N TYR A 68 -4.69 -17.40 14.27
CA TYR A 68 -6.00 -18.05 14.26
C TYR A 68 -6.76 -17.84 15.58
N CYS A 69 -6.08 -17.92 16.74
CA CYS A 69 -6.73 -17.74 18.03
C CYS A 69 -7.02 -16.27 18.39
N ASN A 70 -6.18 -15.33 17.94
CA ASN A 70 -6.27 -13.93 18.37
C ASN A 70 -6.91 -12.99 17.34
N VAL A 71 -7.00 -13.39 16.07
CA VAL A 71 -7.50 -12.52 14.99
C VAL A 71 -8.72 -13.18 14.33
N PRO A 72 -9.94 -12.69 14.64
CA PRO A 72 -11.14 -13.15 13.94
C PRO A 72 -11.10 -12.75 12.45
N GLU A 73 -11.69 -13.57 11.58
CA GLU A 73 -11.59 -13.39 10.11
C GLU A 73 -12.32 -12.13 9.60
N ASN A 74 -13.42 -11.75 10.25
CA ASN A 74 -14.34 -10.72 9.74
C ASN A 74 -14.08 -9.32 10.31
N GLN A 75 -13.15 -9.17 11.26
CA GLN A 75 -12.89 -7.89 11.91
C GLN A 75 -11.45 -7.79 12.41
N PRO A 76 -10.85 -6.59 12.43
CA PRO A 76 -9.50 -6.45 12.94
C PRO A 76 -9.47 -6.68 14.46
N ALA A 77 -8.38 -7.27 14.96
CA ALA A 77 -8.25 -7.66 16.38
C ALA A 77 -8.33 -6.48 17.38
N ARG A 78 -8.06 -5.25 16.92
CA ARG A 78 -8.18 -4.03 17.73
C ARG A 78 -8.96 -2.98 16.95
N THR A 79 -10.11 -2.58 17.47
CA THR A 79 -10.97 -1.54 16.90
C THR A 79 -11.21 -0.42 17.91
N GLY A 80 -11.58 0.74 17.39
CA GLY A 80 -12.06 1.86 18.20
C GLY A 80 -11.02 2.60 19.02
N MET A 81 -11.39 2.98 20.25
CA MET A 81 -10.53 3.73 21.18
C MET A 81 -9.27 2.95 21.61
N GLN A 82 -9.31 1.62 21.48
CA GLN A 82 -8.16 0.74 21.74
C GLN A 82 -7.20 0.65 20.54
N SER A 83 -7.61 1.18 19.39
CA SER A 83 -6.78 1.25 18.19
C SER A 83 -6.04 2.58 18.15
N LEU A 84 -4.87 2.58 17.50
CA LEU A 84 -4.08 3.81 17.28
C LEU A 84 -4.85 4.89 16.49
N LEU A 85 -5.91 4.50 15.77
CA LEU A 85 -6.73 5.39 14.96
C LEU A 85 -7.81 6.12 15.79
N ASP A 86 -8.13 5.67 17.00
CA ASP A 86 -9.03 6.36 17.94
C ASP A 86 -10.37 6.81 17.32
N PHE A 87 -10.98 5.97 16.47
CA PHE A 87 -12.19 6.27 15.69
C PHE A 87 -12.16 7.58 14.87
N LYS A 88 -10.97 8.08 14.52
CA LYS A 88 -10.77 9.28 13.69
C LYS A 88 -10.33 8.83 12.30
N PRO A 89 -11.25 8.70 11.33
CA PRO A 89 -10.86 8.33 9.98
C PRO A 89 -10.05 9.45 9.34
N GLY A 90 -9.08 9.07 8.52
CA GLY A 90 -8.37 10.01 7.66
C GLY A 90 -9.27 10.50 6.52
N LEU A 91 -8.97 11.71 6.03
CA LEU A 91 -9.61 12.28 4.85
C LEU A 91 -8.59 12.33 3.72
N GLY A 92 -8.87 11.60 2.64
CA GLY A 92 -8.14 11.68 1.39
C GLY A 92 -8.85 12.57 0.39
N PHE A 93 -8.14 12.99 -0.66
CA PHE A 93 -8.73 13.70 -1.77
C PHE A 93 -8.28 13.12 -3.12
N ARG A 94 -9.01 13.43 -4.18
CA ARG A 94 -8.69 13.12 -5.59
C ARG A 94 -8.95 14.37 -6.42
N PRO A 95 -8.18 14.62 -7.49
CA PRO A 95 -7.16 13.74 -8.08
C PRO A 95 -5.81 13.78 -7.37
N LEU A 96 -5.08 12.65 -7.43
CA LEU A 96 -3.70 12.51 -6.94
C LEU A 96 -2.82 11.97 -8.07
N LEU A 97 -1.91 12.80 -8.59
CA LEU A 97 -0.92 12.40 -9.60
C LEU A 97 0.40 11.93 -8.97
N ASP A 98 0.82 12.60 -7.90
CA ASP A 98 2.00 12.27 -7.11
C ASP A 98 1.58 11.97 -5.67
N VAL A 99 2.00 10.84 -5.13
CA VAL A 99 1.67 10.43 -3.75
C VAL A 99 2.41 11.27 -2.71
N GLN A 100 3.49 11.95 -3.09
CA GLN A 100 4.31 12.75 -2.19
C GLN A 100 3.89 14.23 -2.15
N LYS A 101 3.07 14.68 -3.12
CA LYS A 101 2.68 16.09 -3.26
C LYS A 101 1.17 16.24 -3.32
N SER A 102 0.63 17.13 -2.49
CA SER A 102 -0.79 17.48 -2.51
C SER A 102 -1.13 18.64 -3.46
N LEU A 103 -0.13 19.18 -4.17
CA LEU A 103 -0.29 20.35 -5.02
C LEU A 103 -0.97 19.97 -6.35
N ILE A 104 -2.13 20.58 -6.60
CA ILE A 104 -2.78 20.56 -7.91
C ILE A 104 -2.37 21.85 -8.62
N SER A 105 -1.53 21.73 -9.63
CA SER A 105 -1.07 22.86 -10.45
C SER A 105 -1.39 22.59 -11.90
N TYR A 106 -2.17 23.48 -12.50
CA TYR A 106 -2.52 23.41 -13.91
C TYR A 106 -2.83 24.79 -14.48
N SER A 107 -2.81 24.89 -15.81
CA SER A 107 -3.28 26.05 -16.56
C SER A 107 -4.66 25.76 -17.13
N SER A 108 -5.65 26.62 -16.91
CA SER A 108 -6.99 26.45 -17.49
C SER A 108 -7.00 26.66 -19.02
N GLY A 109 -6.01 27.38 -19.55
CA GLY A 109 -5.89 27.66 -20.98
C GLY A 109 -5.27 26.52 -21.81
N ASP A 110 -4.63 25.55 -21.16
CA ASP A 110 -4.00 24.41 -21.83
C ASP A 110 -4.60 23.09 -21.35
N SER A 111 -5.23 22.36 -22.28
CA SER A 111 -5.88 21.09 -22.00
C SER A 111 -4.90 19.99 -21.62
N GLN A 112 -3.68 20.02 -22.14
CA GLN A 112 -2.67 18.99 -21.85
C GLN A 112 -2.25 19.02 -20.37
N THR A 113 -2.25 20.21 -19.77
CA THR A 113 -1.83 20.37 -18.37
C THR A 113 -2.86 19.78 -17.39
N TYR A 114 -4.17 19.91 -17.65
CA TYR A 114 -5.19 19.38 -16.73
C TYR A 114 -5.69 17.96 -17.06
N LEU A 115 -5.45 17.46 -18.27
CA LEU A 115 -5.83 16.12 -18.72
C LEU A 115 -5.43 14.98 -17.77
N PRO A 116 -4.20 14.92 -17.19
CA PRO A 116 -3.86 13.83 -16.28
C PRO A 116 -4.74 13.84 -15.02
N TYR A 117 -5.15 15.00 -14.53
CA TYR A 117 -6.03 15.12 -13.36
C TYR A 117 -7.44 14.62 -13.68
N THR A 118 -7.99 14.98 -14.83
CA THR A 118 -9.33 14.52 -15.24
C THR A 118 -9.34 13.03 -15.51
N GLN A 119 -8.30 12.48 -16.14
CA GLN A 119 -8.15 11.04 -16.35
C GLN A 119 -8.05 10.26 -15.03
N ASN A 120 -7.33 10.80 -14.03
CA ASN A 120 -7.27 10.19 -12.69
C ASN A 120 -8.65 10.13 -12.03
N MET A 121 -9.47 11.18 -12.22
CA MET A 121 -10.83 11.27 -11.70
C MET A 121 -11.78 10.32 -12.43
N ASP A 122 -11.70 10.25 -13.76
CA ASP A 122 -12.48 9.32 -14.57
C ASP A 122 -12.16 7.87 -14.21
N ALA A 123 -10.88 7.52 -14.10
CA ALA A 123 -10.45 6.19 -13.68
C ALA A 123 -10.96 5.84 -12.27
N TYR A 124 -11.06 6.82 -11.38
CA TYR A 124 -11.64 6.62 -10.05
C TYR A 124 -13.16 6.37 -10.13
N LEU A 125 -13.89 7.21 -10.85
CA LEU A 125 -15.35 7.14 -10.97
C LEU A 125 -15.84 5.95 -11.81
N ASP A 126 -15.01 5.42 -12.71
CA ASP A 126 -15.34 4.23 -13.51
C ASP A 126 -15.74 3.04 -12.63
N THR A 127 -15.09 2.88 -11.47
CA THR A 127 -15.46 1.85 -10.49
C THR A 127 -16.91 2.00 -9.99
N TYR A 128 -17.36 3.23 -9.74
CA TYR A 128 -18.72 3.53 -9.30
C TYR A 128 -19.73 3.37 -10.46
N ILE A 129 -19.35 3.73 -11.69
CA ILE A 129 -20.18 3.52 -12.90
C ILE A 129 -20.44 2.03 -13.10
N GLN A 130 -19.40 1.20 -13.04
CA GLN A 130 -19.51 -0.25 -13.20
C GLN A 130 -20.36 -0.89 -12.09
N VAL A 131 -20.22 -0.44 -10.84
CA VAL A 131 -21.04 -0.90 -9.71
C VAL A 131 -22.50 -0.50 -9.89
N ASN A 132 -22.77 0.72 -10.34
CA ASN A 132 -24.14 1.20 -10.56
C ASN A 132 -24.82 0.48 -11.74
N ALA A 133 -24.07 0.04 -12.75
CA ALA A 133 -24.58 -0.73 -13.88
C ALA A 133 -25.00 -2.17 -13.55
N LYS A 134 -24.54 -2.74 -12.42
CA LYS A 134 -24.93 -4.09 -11.98
C LYS A 134 -26.38 -4.13 -11.46
N PRO A 135 -27.07 -5.28 -11.54
CA PRO A 135 -28.46 -5.38 -11.08
C PRO A 135 -28.60 -5.12 -9.57
N ASP A 136 -29.70 -4.48 -9.17
CA ASP A 136 -29.97 -4.07 -7.78
C ASP A 136 -30.15 -5.24 -6.80
N SER A 137 -30.36 -6.46 -7.29
CA SER A 137 -30.56 -7.65 -6.46
C SER A 137 -29.37 -7.99 -5.55
N GLN A 138 -28.17 -7.50 -5.88
CA GLN A 138 -26.93 -7.74 -5.14
C GLN A 138 -26.60 -6.61 -4.14
N PHE A 139 -27.38 -5.53 -4.13
CA PHE A 139 -27.09 -4.32 -3.36
C PHE A 139 -28.20 -4.02 -2.35
N ALA A 140 -27.85 -3.30 -1.28
CA ALA A 140 -28.83 -2.84 -0.30
C ALA A 140 -29.50 -1.55 -0.79
N SER A 141 -30.80 -1.39 -0.50
CA SER A 141 -31.47 -0.09 -0.64
C SER A 141 -31.13 0.78 0.57
N CYS A 142 -30.41 1.86 0.33
CA CYS A 142 -29.86 2.73 1.38
C CYS A 142 -30.54 4.11 1.43
N GLU A 143 -31.82 4.16 1.07
CA GLU A 143 -32.64 5.38 1.08
C GLU A 143 -33.18 5.74 2.49
N GLY A 144 -32.71 5.05 3.55
CA GLY A 144 -33.19 5.21 4.93
C GLY A 144 -32.35 6.16 5.80
N LYS A 145 -33.00 6.81 6.79
CA LYS A 145 -32.40 7.71 7.79
C LYS A 145 -31.47 7.02 8.80
N GLN A 146 -31.40 5.70 8.76
CA GLN A 146 -30.55 4.88 9.62
C GLN A 146 -29.63 4.11 8.69
N GLY A 147 -28.33 4.30 8.85
CA GLY A 147 -27.27 3.55 8.14
C GLY A 147 -27.24 2.06 8.49
N GLU A 148 -28.38 1.48 8.83
CA GLU A 148 -28.57 0.06 9.07
C GLU A 148 -29.13 -0.54 7.78
N THR A 149 -28.24 -1.09 6.96
CA THR A 149 -28.66 -2.07 5.97
C THR A 149 -29.17 -3.28 6.75
N LYS A 150 -30.45 -3.64 6.55
CA LYS A 150 -31.03 -4.85 7.17
C LYS A 150 -30.27 -6.14 6.80
N ASP A 151 -29.59 -6.10 5.66
CA ASP A 151 -28.68 -7.13 5.19
C ASP A 151 -27.23 -6.73 5.53
N VAL A 152 -26.59 -7.48 6.43
CA VAL A 152 -25.21 -7.25 6.89
C VAL A 152 -24.18 -7.47 5.76
N ASP A 153 -24.53 -8.26 4.74
CA ASP A 153 -23.64 -8.65 3.64
C ASP A 153 -23.79 -7.80 2.37
N LYS A 154 -24.77 -6.88 2.32
CA LYS A 154 -25.04 -6.07 1.12
C LYS A 154 -24.52 -4.65 1.28
N VAL A 155 -23.95 -4.11 0.20
CA VAL A 155 -23.39 -2.76 0.15
C VAL A 155 -24.36 -1.78 -0.51
N CYS A 156 -24.26 -0.51 -0.11
CA CYS A 156 -25.02 0.59 -0.70
C CYS A 156 -24.42 1.03 -2.04
N LYS A 157 -25.28 1.35 -3.01
CA LYS A 157 -24.85 2.06 -4.21
C LYS A 157 -24.71 3.55 -3.92
N PHE A 158 -23.68 4.17 -4.50
CA PHE A 158 -23.51 5.62 -4.46
C PHE A 158 -24.01 6.24 -5.78
N PRO A 159 -25.08 7.04 -5.75
CA PRO A 159 -25.58 7.73 -6.95
C PRO A 159 -24.61 8.84 -7.38
N LEU A 160 -24.14 8.78 -8.62
CA LEU A 160 -23.20 9.75 -9.18
C LEU A 160 -23.83 11.14 -9.34
N GLU A 161 -25.16 11.24 -9.33
CA GLU A 161 -25.92 12.47 -9.40
C GLU A 161 -25.66 13.38 -8.19
N LYS A 162 -25.29 12.80 -7.03
CA LYS A 162 -24.89 13.54 -5.82
C LYS A 162 -23.59 14.34 -6.01
N LEU A 163 -22.79 14.03 -7.04
CA LEU A 163 -21.59 14.79 -7.41
C LEU A 163 -21.92 16.16 -8.05
N GLY A 164 -23.20 16.43 -8.36
CA GLY A 164 -23.64 17.70 -8.90
C GLY A 164 -22.97 18.04 -10.24
N PRO A 165 -22.42 19.26 -10.43
CA PRO A 165 -21.88 19.69 -11.72
C PRO A 165 -20.53 19.04 -12.10
N CYS A 166 -19.89 18.30 -11.19
CA CYS A 166 -18.56 17.74 -11.39
C CYS A 166 -18.63 16.41 -12.15
N THR A 167 -18.88 16.49 -13.46
CA THR A 167 -18.97 15.33 -14.36
C THR A 167 -17.81 15.31 -15.35
N SER A 168 -17.51 14.12 -15.89
CA SER A 168 -16.50 13.92 -16.94
C SER A 168 -16.76 14.79 -18.18
N ARG A 169 -18.04 15.05 -18.49
CA ARG A 169 -18.45 15.87 -19.65
C ARG A 169 -17.94 17.31 -19.58
N ASP A 170 -17.82 17.86 -18.38
CA ASP A 170 -17.34 19.24 -18.16
C ASP A 170 -15.87 19.26 -17.71
N ASN A 171 -15.11 18.18 -17.93
CA ASN A 171 -13.72 18.03 -17.47
C ASN A 171 -13.56 18.36 -15.97
N PHE A 172 -14.56 18.01 -15.15
CA PHE A 172 -14.57 18.33 -13.72
C PHE A 172 -14.31 19.82 -13.40
N GLY A 173 -14.71 20.74 -14.28
CA GLY A 173 -14.55 22.18 -14.11
C GLY A 173 -13.12 22.71 -14.32
N TYR A 174 -12.15 21.87 -14.70
CA TYR A 174 -10.76 22.28 -14.92
C TYR A 174 -10.64 23.27 -16.09
N SER A 175 -11.42 23.08 -17.17
CA SER A 175 -11.44 23.99 -18.33
C SER A 175 -11.92 25.41 -17.99
N LYS A 176 -12.80 25.55 -16.99
CA LYS A 176 -13.39 26.83 -16.56
C LYS A 176 -12.58 27.53 -15.46
N GLY A 177 -11.47 26.93 -15.02
CA GLY A 177 -10.69 27.43 -13.89
C GLY A 177 -11.39 27.27 -12.54
N SER A 178 -12.35 26.34 -12.45
CA SER A 178 -13.02 25.97 -11.21
C SER A 178 -12.96 24.46 -11.00
N PRO A 179 -11.80 23.93 -10.56
CA PRO A 179 -11.55 22.50 -10.52
C PRO A 179 -12.37 21.85 -9.41
N CYS A 180 -12.93 20.68 -9.71
CA CYS A 180 -13.54 19.83 -8.70
C CYS A 180 -12.49 18.91 -8.07
N VAL A 181 -12.60 18.73 -6.76
CA VAL A 181 -11.80 17.82 -5.95
C VAL A 181 -12.75 16.88 -5.22
N LEU A 182 -12.55 15.58 -5.35
CA LEU A 182 -13.34 14.61 -4.60
C LEU A 182 -12.66 14.39 -3.25
N LEU A 183 -13.44 14.34 -2.20
CA LEU A 183 -13.04 13.99 -0.86
C LEU A 183 -13.51 12.58 -0.55
N LYS A 184 -12.60 11.78 0.00
CA LYS A 184 -12.83 10.39 0.35
C LYS A 184 -12.50 10.19 1.82
N VAL A 185 -13.43 9.67 2.59
CA VAL A 185 -13.15 9.24 3.96
C VAL A 185 -12.54 7.85 3.96
N ASN A 186 -11.54 7.64 4.81
CA ASN A 186 -10.96 6.32 4.99
C ASN A 186 -11.93 5.43 5.75
N LYS A 187 -12.28 4.29 5.15
CA LYS A 187 -13.17 3.29 5.76
C LYS A 187 -12.52 2.70 7.03
N VAL A 188 -13.16 2.91 8.17
CA VAL A 188 -12.77 2.34 9.47
C VAL A 188 -13.85 1.36 9.92
N PHE A 189 -13.46 0.17 10.38
CA PHE A 189 -14.39 -0.85 10.83
C PHE A 189 -15.17 -0.39 12.08
N GLY A 190 -16.50 -0.50 12.05
CA GLY A 190 -17.38 -0.11 13.16
C GLY A 190 -17.43 1.39 13.44
N TRP A 191 -16.92 2.22 12.52
CA TRP A 191 -17.01 3.67 12.65
C TRP A 191 -18.37 4.17 12.18
N MET A 192 -19.03 4.95 13.03
CA MET A 192 -20.26 5.67 12.72
C MET A 192 -20.04 7.15 13.07
N PRO A 193 -20.32 8.10 12.14
CA PRO A 193 -20.12 9.51 12.40
C PRO A 193 -21.05 10.02 13.51
N SER A 194 -20.50 10.71 14.51
CA SER A 194 -21.28 11.43 15.52
C SER A 194 -21.66 12.82 15.00
N ILE A 195 -22.94 13.06 14.76
CA ILE A 195 -23.43 14.35 14.25
C ILE A 195 -23.77 15.25 15.44
N ASN A 196 -23.04 16.34 15.59
CA ASN A 196 -23.18 17.24 16.76
C ASN A 196 -24.50 18.04 16.77
N ASN A 197 -25.29 18.03 15.69
CA ASN A 197 -26.62 18.65 15.60
C ASN A 197 -27.53 17.88 14.61
N PRO A 198 -28.21 16.80 15.03
CA PRO A 198 -29.05 15.98 14.15
C PRO A 198 -30.31 16.70 13.64
N SER A 199 -30.62 17.90 14.14
CA SER A 199 -31.79 18.68 13.74
C SER A 199 -31.61 19.49 12.46
N ALA A 200 -30.36 19.73 12.00
CA ALA A 200 -30.07 20.58 10.84
C ALA A 200 -29.78 19.77 9.56
N SER A 201 -29.09 18.62 9.68
CA SER A 201 -28.84 17.68 8.59
C SER A 201 -28.36 16.35 9.15
N ASN A 202 -28.74 15.25 8.50
CA ASN A 202 -28.25 13.90 8.85
C ASN A 202 -26.91 13.56 8.19
N ASP A 203 -26.30 14.52 7.49
CA ASP A 203 -25.06 14.33 6.73
C ASP A 203 -23.85 14.90 7.50
N ILE A 204 -22.68 14.32 7.25
CA ILE A 204 -21.40 14.81 7.78
C ILE A 204 -21.09 16.16 7.13
N LEU A 205 -20.92 17.20 7.96
CA LEU A 205 -20.50 18.50 7.48
C LEU A 205 -19.01 18.50 7.16
N VAL A 206 -18.66 18.82 5.92
CA VAL A 206 -17.28 19.07 5.49
C VAL A 206 -17.13 20.53 5.11
N SER A 207 -16.21 21.23 5.77
CA SER A 207 -15.88 22.63 5.49
C SER A 207 -14.45 22.73 5.01
N CYS A 208 -14.20 23.59 4.02
CA CYS A 208 -12.87 23.87 3.52
C CYS A 208 -12.60 25.36 3.53
N SER A 209 -11.43 25.70 4.05
CA SER A 209 -10.97 27.07 4.23
C SER A 209 -9.52 27.17 3.80
N GLY A 210 -9.13 28.36 3.34
CA GLY A 210 -7.76 28.65 2.95
C GLY A 210 -6.90 28.83 4.20
N GLN A 211 -5.65 28.37 4.15
CA GLN A 211 -4.68 28.56 5.23
C GLN A 211 -4.38 30.06 5.47
N VAL A 212 -4.57 30.90 4.46
CA VAL A 212 -4.44 32.37 4.53
C VAL A 212 -5.73 32.99 4.02
N SER A 213 -6.33 33.87 4.83
CA SER A 213 -7.65 34.51 4.59
C SER A 213 -7.76 35.35 3.31
N LEU A 214 -6.63 35.62 2.64
CA LEU A 214 -6.54 36.44 1.42
C LEU A 214 -6.48 35.62 0.11
N LEU A 215 -6.38 34.29 0.20
CA LEU A 215 -6.46 33.42 -0.97
C LEU A 215 -7.87 32.84 -1.04
N ASP A 216 -8.63 33.42 -1.96
CA ASP A 216 -10.01 33.11 -2.24
C ASP A 216 -10.13 31.63 -2.66
N VAL A 217 -10.69 30.77 -1.80
CA VAL A 217 -11.00 29.34 -2.08
C VAL A 217 -12.17 29.22 -3.07
N THR A 218 -12.58 30.33 -3.68
CA THR A 218 -13.87 30.58 -4.32
C THR A 218 -14.20 29.70 -5.53
N LYS A 219 -13.32 28.80 -5.95
CA LYS A 219 -13.54 27.98 -7.15
C LYS A 219 -13.25 26.49 -7.01
N ILE A 220 -12.99 25.99 -5.80
CA ILE A 220 -12.82 24.54 -5.59
C ILE A 220 -14.13 23.96 -5.08
N ARG A 221 -14.72 23.04 -5.85
CA ARG A 221 -15.89 22.27 -5.40
C ARG A 221 -15.44 20.94 -4.83
N LEU A 222 -15.91 20.65 -3.62
CA LEU A 222 -15.55 19.44 -2.89
C LEU A 222 -16.77 18.53 -2.78
N LEU A 223 -16.55 17.25 -3.04
CA LEU A 223 -17.62 16.26 -3.08
C LEU A 223 -17.26 15.08 -2.20
N PHE A 224 -18.21 14.63 -1.42
CA PHE A 224 -17.99 13.55 -0.46
C PHE A 224 -18.38 12.21 -1.07
N LEU A 225 -17.45 11.25 -1.03
CA LEU A 225 -17.64 9.87 -1.44
C LEU A 225 -17.39 8.94 -0.26
N ASP A 226 -18.39 8.12 0.07
CA ASP A 226 -18.29 6.97 0.97
C ASP A 226 -17.91 5.68 0.22
#